data_AF-A0A9P6GVR7-F1
#
_entry.id   AF-A0A9P6GVR7-F1
#
_cell.length_a   1.000
_cell.length_b   1.000
_cell.length_c   1.000
_cell.angle_alpha   90.00
_cell.angle_beta   90.00
_cell.angle_gamma   90.00
#
_symmetry.space_group_name_H-M   'P 1'
#
loop_
_entity.id
_entity.type
_entity.pdbx_description
1 polymer ?
#
loop_
_entity_poly.entity_id
_entity_poly.type
_entity_poly.pdbx_seq_one_letter_code
_entity_poly.pdbx_strand_id
1 'polypeptide(L)'
;MMVIKKGDSKLKDWFYEKGTDGTLPDTWEDFKAQIVDLCMEQALESSQRYNNEPWSSYISRLKDKALSSKIPEQEVFKKLRRERAPETFRQLFYSFGVTLDNVIERINEFETNAKERNEKYQRDERYDNRRIIQKKHIKSRLLYM
;
A
#
# COMPACT_ATOMS: atom_id res chain seq x y z
N MET A 1 -19.64 -21.04 -21.37
CA MET A 1 -20.25 -19.90 -20.65
C MET A 1 -20.46 -18.71 -21.59
N MET A 2 -21.70 -18.46 -22.02
CA MET A 2 -22.02 -17.37 -22.96
C MET A 2 -22.10 -15.99 -22.27
N VAL A 3 -22.32 -15.99 -20.95
CA VAL A 3 -22.44 -14.80 -20.09
C VAL A 3 -21.13 -14.02 -19.99
N ILE A 4 -20.00 -14.71 -19.72
CA ILE A 4 -18.67 -14.07 -19.62
C ILE A 4 -18.23 -13.43 -20.94
N LYS A 5 -18.52 -14.06 -22.09
CA LYS A 5 -18.16 -13.52 -23.41
C LYS A 5 -18.79 -12.16 -23.70
N LYS A 6 -19.95 -11.86 -23.10
CA LYS A 6 -20.64 -10.56 -23.22
C LYS A 6 -20.42 -9.62 -22.02
N GLY A 7 -19.67 -10.05 -21.01
CA GLY A 7 -19.34 -9.22 -19.84
C GLY A 7 -18.37 -8.09 -20.14
N ASP A 8 -18.23 -7.18 -19.17
CA ASP A 8 -17.20 -6.16 -19.13
C ASP A 8 -15.79 -6.78 -19.19
N SER A 9 -14.84 -6.01 -19.73
CA SER A 9 -13.40 -6.26 -19.74
C SER A 9 -12.86 -6.77 -18.40
N LYS A 10 -13.16 -6.09 -17.27
CA LYS A 10 -12.72 -6.51 -15.94
C LYS A 10 -13.22 -7.91 -15.55
N LEU A 11 -14.48 -8.22 -15.85
CA LEU A 11 -15.07 -9.53 -15.54
C LEU A 11 -14.45 -10.63 -16.40
N LYS A 12 -14.15 -10.33 -17.66
CA LYS A 12 -13.46 -11.26 -18.57
C LYS A 12 -12.05 -11.54 -18.11
N ASP A 13 -11.29 -10.51 -17.81
CA ASP A 13 -9.90 -10.63 -17.37
C ASP A 13 -9.82 -11.44 -16.08
N TRP A 14 -10.68 -11.13 -15.10
CA TRP A 14 -10.79 -11.91 -13.88
C TRP A 14 -11.11 -13.39 -14.14
N PHE A 15 -12.08 -13.68 -15.02
CA PHE A 15 -12.47 -15.06 -15.34
C PHE A 15 -11.34 -15.85 -16.00
N TYR A 16 -10.61 -15.23 -16.94
CA TYR A 16 -9.49 -15.87 -17.61
C TYR A 16 -8.27 -16.03 -16.69
N GLU A 17 -7.98 -15.07 -15.82
CA GLU A 17 -6.92 -15.20 -14.80
C GLU A 17 -7.23 -16.37 -13.85
N LYS A 18 -8.43 -16.42 -13.27
CA LYS A 18 -8.86 -17.53 -12.40
C LYS A 18 -8.84 -18.87 -13.11
N GLY A 19 -9.25 -18.90 -14.38
CA GLY A 19 -9.22 -20.12 -15.19
C GLY A 19 -7.82 -20.61 -15.50
N THR A 20 -6.87 -19.69 -15.74
CA THR A 20 -5.46 -20.03 -15.98
C THR A 20 -4.78 -20.53 -14.71
N ASP A 21 -5.13 -19.93 -13.57
CA ASP A 21 -4.61 -20.31 -12.26
C ASP A 21 -5.27 -21.58 -11.68
N GLY A 22 -6.28 -22.15 -12.36
CA GLY A 22 -7.03 -23.32 -11.89
C GLY A 22 -7.81 -23.07 -10.60
N THR A 23 -8.13 -21.80 -10.31
CA THR A 23 -8.80 -21.35 -9.08
C THR A 23 -10.24 -20.90 -9.34
N LEU A 24 -10.82 -21.33 -10.46
CA LEU A 24 -12.25 -21.14 -10.70
C LEU A 24 -13.05 -21.96 -9.69
N PRO A 25 -14.12 -21.39 -9.11
CA PRO A 25 -15.00 -22.13 -8.23
C PRO A 25 -15.67 -23.30 -8.97
N ASP A 26 -15.71 -24.45 -8.30
CA ASP A 26 -16.28 -25.69 -8.84
C ASP A 26 -17.81 -25.67 -8.87
N THR A 27 -18.43 -24.84 -8.03
CA THR A 27 -19.89 -24.72 -7.92
C THR A 27 -20.41 -23.44 -8.55
N TRP A 28 -21.63 -23.51 -9.07
CA TRP A 28 -22.31 -22.35 -9.66
C TRP A 28 -22.68 -21.30 -8.59
N GLU A 29 -22.96 -21.75 -7.37
CA GLU A 29 -23.27 -20.91 -6.21
C GLU A 29 -22.06 -20.04 -5.82
N ASP A 30 -20.88 -20.64 -5.69
CA ASP A 30 -19.65 -19.92 -5.36
C ASP A 30 -19.24 -18.98 -6.49
N PHE A 31 -19.47 -19.38 -7.74
CA PHE A 31 -19.24 -18.52 -8.90
C PHE A 31 -20.12 -17.26 -8.87
N LYS A 32 -21.42 -17.41 -8.56
CA LYS A 32 -22.33 -16.26 -8.41
C LYS A 32 -21.88 -15.33 -7.28
N ALA A 33 -21.47 -15.91 -6.14
CA ALA A 33 -20.97 -15.12 -5.01
C ALA A 33 -19.74 -14.28 -5.40
N GLN A 34 -18.75 -14.90 -6.07
CA GLN A 34 -17.55 -14.20 -6.51
C GLN A 34 -17.84 -13.11 -7.56
N ILE A 35 -18.80 -13.32 -8.46
CA ILE A 35 -19.23 -12.28 -9.40
C ILE A 35 -19.90 -11.12 -8.68
N VAL A 36 -20.75 -11.39 -7.68
CA VAL A 36 -21.39 -10.34 -6.88
C VAL A 36 -20.33 -9.51 -6.14
N ASP A 37 -19.35 -10.17 -5.51
CA ASP A 37 -18.24 -9.49 -4.83
C ASP A 37 -17.42 -8.62 -5.78
N LEU A 38 -17.19 -9.10 -7.01
CA LEU A 38 -16.48 -8.36 -8.05
C LEU A 38 -17.28 -7.14 -8.51
N CYS A 39 -18.58 -7.30 -8.74
CA CYS A 39 -19.48 -6.20 -9.13
C CYS A 39 -19.68 -5.16 -8.03
N MET A 40 -19.62 -5.56 -6.75
CA MET A 40 -19.71 -4.66 -5.60
C MET A 40 -18.38 -4.02 -5.21
N GLU A 41 -17.32 -4.24 -5.99
CA GLU A 41 -15.94 -3.82 -5.66
C GLU A 41 -15.48 -4.32 -4.28
N GLN A 42 -16.07 -5.41 -3.79
CA GLN A 42 -15.66 -6.12 -2.58
C GLN A 42 -14.55 -7.15 -2.87
N ALA A 43 -14.19 -7.35 -4.13
CA ALA A 43 -13.02 -8.13 -4.53
C ALA A 43 -11.71 -7.52 -3.98
N LEU A 44 -10.69 -8.34 -3.73
CA LEU A 44 -9.39 -7.86 -3.26
C LEU A 44 -8.74 -6.96 -4.33
N GLU A 45 -8.94 -7.28 -5.60
CA GLU A 45 -8.39 -6.61 -6.78
C GLU A 45 -8.84 -5.16 -6.90
N SER A 46 -10.06 -4.83 -6.47
CA SER A 46 -10.58 -3.45 -6.52
C SER A 46 -9.98 -2.54 -5.44
N SER A 47 -9.36 -3.09 -4.39
CA SER A 47 -8.83 -2.29 -3.29
C SER A 47 -7.52 -1.60 -3.69
N GLN A 48 -7.57 -0.31 -3.94
CA GLN A 48 -6.41 0.53 -4.25
C GLN A 48 -5.96 1.33 -3.03
N ARG A 49 -4.69 1.75 -3.04
CA ARG A 49 -4.14 2.66 -2.04
C ARG A 49 -4.62 4.09 -2.30
N TYR A 50 -5.03 4.82 -1.28
CA TYR A 50 -5.35 6.24 -1.43
C TYR A 50 -4.08 7.10 -1.51
N ASN A 51 -4.15 8.27 -2.15
CA ASN A 51 -2.98 9.11 -2.46
C ASN A 51 -2.13 9.47 -1.22
N ASN A 52 -2.77 9.76 -0.09
CA ASN A 52 -2.10 10.17 1.16
C ASN A 52 -2.12 9.07 2.24
N GLU A 53 -2.45 7.84 1.87
CA GLU A 53 -2.51 6.73 2.80
C GLU A 53 -1.12 6.13 3.05
N PRO A 54 -0.72 5.91 4.32
CA PRO A 54 0.47 5.13 4.66
C PRO A 54 0.38 3.71 4.10
N TRP A 55 1.52 3.16 3.67
CA TRP A 55 1.58 1.78 3.19
C TRP A 55 1.19 0.78 4.27
N SER A 56 1.59 1.01 5.52
CA SER A 56 1.18 0.21 6.67
C SER A 56 -0.35 0.12 6.78
N SER A 57 -1.04 1.26 6.74
CA SER A 57 -2.51 1.33 6.82
C SER A 57 -3.20 0.65 5.63
N TYR A 58 -2.67 0.82 4.42
CA TYR A 58 -3.20 0.15 3.23
C TYR A 58 -3.11 -1.38 3.32
N ILE A 59 -1.96 -1.89 3.76
CA ILE A 59 -1.74 -3.33 3.89
C ILE A 59 -2.62 -3.91 5.01
N SER A 60 -2.81 -3.18 6.11
CA SER A 60 -3.77 -3.56 7.15
C SER A 60 -5.20 -3.67 6.59
N ARG A 61 -5.65 -2.70 5.78
CA ARG A 61 -6.98 -2.80 5.14
C ARG A 61 -7.08 -4.01 4.23
N LEU A 62 -6.03 -4.31 3.47
CA LEU A 62 -6.00 -5.52 2.63
C LEU A 62 -6.06 -6.79 3.46
N LYS A 63 -5.38 -6.83 4.61
CA LYS A 63 -5.44 -7.95 5.56
C LYS A 63 -6.85 -8.13 6.10
N ASP A 64 -7.50 -7.06 6.58
CA ASP A 64 -8.86 -7.11 7.11
C ASP A 64 -9.85 -7.60 6.04
N LYS A 65 -9.70 -7.12 4.81
CA LYS A 65 -10.50 -7.54 3.66
C LYS A 65 -10.28 -9.01 3.31
N ALA A 66 -9.02 -9.48 3.34
CA ALA A 66 -8.69 -10.87 3.11
C ALA A 66 -9.27 -11.78 4.20
N LEU A 67 -9.24 -11.35 5.46
CA LEU A 67 -9.86 -12.06 6.58
C LEU A 67 -11.39 -12.15 6.41
N SER A 68 -12.06 -11.05 6.02
CA SER A 68 -13.51 -11.06 5.79
C SER A 68 -13.93 -11.97 4.63
N SER A 69 -13.10 -12.05 3.59
CA SER A 69 -13.39 -12.83 2.38
C SER A 69 -12.76 -14.23 2.39
N LYS A 70 -12.11 -14.65 3.49
CA LYS A 70 -11.39 -15.92 3.64
C LYS A 70 -10.35 -16.17 2.54
N ILE A 71 -9.69 -15.12 2.09
CA ILE A 71 -8.66 -15.17 1.05
C ILE A 71 -7.31 -15.52 1.69
N PRO A 72 -6.53 -16.47 1.14
CA PRO A 72 -5.21 -16.80 1.68
C PRO A 72 -4.24 -15.63 1.55
N GLU A 73 -3.33 -15.48 2.51
CA GLU A 73 -2.34 -14.37 2.52
C GLU A 73 -1.49 -14.33 1.23
N GLN A 74 -1.26 -15.48 0.60
CA GLN A 74 -0.51 -15.57 -0.66
C GLN A 74 -1.14 -14.75 -1.80
N GLU A 75 -2.47 -14.70 -1.86
CA GLU A 75 -3.18 -13.88 -2.86
C GLU A 75 -3.05 -12.39 -2.54
N VAL A 76 -2.99 -12.01 -1.26
CA VAL A 76 -2.69 -10.63 -0.83
C VAL A 76 -1.28 -10.24 -1.25
N PHE A 77 -0.29 -11.11 -1.06
CA PHE A 77 1.07 -10.88 -1.53
C PHE A 77 1.15 -10.78 -3.06
N LYS A 78 0.42 -11.63 -3.79
CA LYS A 78 0.34 -11.57 -5.26
C LYS A 78 -0.16 -10.22 -5.72
N LYS A 79 -1.19 -9.67 -5.07
CA LYS A 79 -1.68 -8.31 -5.34
C LYS A 79 -0.63 -7.25 -4.99
N LEU A 80 -0.04 -7.30 -3.80
CA LEU A 80 0.97 -6.32 -3.35
C LEU A 80 2.19 -6.24 -4.30
N ARG A 81 2.59 -7.37 -4.90
CA ARG A 81 3.67 -7.43 -5.89
C ARG A 81 3.32 -6.78 -7.23
N ARG A 82 2.03 -6.77 -7.61
CA ARG A 82 1.52 -6.10 -8.82
C ARG A 82 1.39 -4.58 -8.61
N GLU A 83 1.26 -4.11 -7.38
CA GLU A 83 1.09 -2.70 -7.05
C GLU A 83 2.40 -1.89 -7.24
N ARG A 84 2.26 -0.60 -7.58
CA ARG A 84 3.41 0.30 -7.78
C ARG A 84 3.97 0.81 -6.45
N ALA A 85 4.56 -0.09 -5.66
CA ALA A 85 5.18 0.22 -4.39
C ALA A 85 6.61 0.79 -4.52
N PRO A 86 7.07 1.60 -3.55
CA PRO A 86 8.48 1.92 -3.37
C PRO A 86 9.37 0.69 -3.33
N GLU A 87 10.58 0.80 -3.87
CA GLU A 87 11.50 -0.33 -4.04
C GLU A 87 11.81 -1.06 -2.72
N THR A 88 11.99 -0.31 -1.63
CA THR A 88 12.21 -0.85 -0.29
C THR A 88 11.06 -1.75 0.16
N PHE A 89 9.82 -1.43 -0.19
CA PHE A 89 8.64 -2.22 0.18
C PHE A 89 8.44 -3.40 -0.76
N ARG A 90 8.78 -3.27 -2.05
CA ARG A 90 8.76 -4.40 -2.98
C ARG A 90 9.65 -5.54 -2.49
N GLN A 91 10.87 -5.24 -2.05
CA GLN A 91 11.78 -6.26 -1.51
C GLN A 91 11.17 -7.03 -0.34
N LEU A 92 10.41 -6.34 0.52
CA LEU A 92 9.66 -6.98 1.61
C LEU A 92 8.56 -7.92 1.09
N PHE A 93 7.83 -7.54 0.03
CA PHE A 93 6.76 -8.38 -0.54
C PHE A 93 7.26 -9.64 -1.27
N TYR A 94 8.54 -9.66 -1.67
CA TYR A 94 9.19 -10.82 -2.28
C TYR A 94 9.94 -11.70 -1.26
N SER A 95 10.09 -11.25 -0.01
CA SER A 95 10.79 -12.02 1.00
C SER A 95 10.01 -13.28 1.41
N PHE A 96 10.69 -14.44 1.36
CA PHE A 96 10.08 -15.74 1.66
C PHE A 96 9.85 -15.90 3.18
N GLY A 97 8.71 -16.48 3.55
CA GLY A 97 8.40 -16.82 4.95
C GLY A 97 7.97 -15.65 5.84
N VAL A 98 7.63 -14.50 5.26
CA VAL A 98 7.17 -13.33 6.01
C VAL A 98 5.64 -13.28 6.02
N THR A 99 5.06 -13.13 7.21
CA THR A 99 3.61 -12.96 7.42
C THR A 99 3.19 -11.52 7.09
N LEU A 100 1.90 -11.31 6.80
CA LEU A 100 1.38 -9.94 6.59
C LEU A 100 1.65 -9.04 7.79
N ASP A 101 1.58 -9.56 9.01
CA ASP A 101 1.86 -8.80 10.24
C ASP A 101 3.30 -8.28 10.31
N ASN A 102 4.28 -9.14 10.00
CA ASN A 102 5.68 -8.76 9.98
C ASN A 102 5.97 -7.69 8.91
N VAL A 103 5.25 -7.74 7.79
CA VAL A 103 5.36 -6.72 6.73
C VAL A 103 4.76 -5.39 7.18
N ILE A 104 3.59 -5.42 7.81
CA ILE A 104 2.93 -4.22 8.35
C ILE A 104 3.83 -3.54 9.38
N GLU A 105 4.39 -4.31 10.32
CA GLU A 105 5.27 -3.80 11.37
C GLU A 105 6.52 -3.14 10.77
N ARG A 106 7.26 -3.85 9.90
CA ARG A 106 8.46 -3.29 9.26
C ARG A 106 8.17 -2.03 8.46
N ILE A 107 7.08 -2.01 7.69
CA ILE A 107 6.71 -0.83 6.90
C ILE A 107 6.36 0.33 7.84
N ASN A 108 5.64 0.08 8.93
CA ASN A 108 5.31 1.10 9.92
C ASN A 108 6.57 1.68 10.58
N GLU A 109 7.55 0.84 10.91
CA GLU A 109 8.86 1.28 11.41
C GLU A 109 9.59 2.16 10.40
N PHE A 110 9.61 1.76 9.12
CA PHE A 110 10.21 2.56 8.05
C PHE A 110 9.53 3.93 7.91
N GLU A 111 8.21 3.97 7.95
CA GLU A 111 7.41 5.20 7.84
C GLU A 111 7.62 6.12 9.05
N THR A 112 7.68 5.56 10.26
CA THR A 112 7.93 6.31 11.50
C THR A 112 9.34 6.88 11.53
N ASN A 113 10.34 6.06 11.24
CA ASN A 113 11.74 6.50 11.15
C ASN A 113 11.96 7.57 10.07
N ALA A 114 11.23 7.50 8.96
CA ALA A 114 11.28 8.52 7.92
C ALA A 114 10.71 9.87 8.40
N LYS A 115 9.59 9.85 9.14
CA LYS A 115 9.01 11.05 9.76
C LYS A 115 9.97 11.69 10.76
N GLU A 116 10.53 10.90 11.66
CA GLU A 116 11.45 11.39 12.69
C GLU A 116 12.71 12.03 12.10
N ARG A 117 13.29 11.42 11.06
CA ARG A 117 14.42 12.03 10.32
C ARG A 117 14.03 13.37 9.73
N ASN A 118 12.87 13.46 9.09
CA ASN A 118 12.42 14.69 8.44
C ASN A 118 12.17 15.82 9.46
N GLU A 119 11.59 15.48 10.62
CA GLU A 119 11.41 16.43 11.74
C GLU A 119 12.74 16.90 12.32
N LYS A 120 13.75 16.03 12.38
CA LYS A 120 15.09 16.40 12.82
C LYS A 120 15.74 17.38 11.85
N TYR A 121 15.72 17.10 10.54
CA TYR A 121 16.23 18.01 9.52
C TYR A 121 15.57 19.40 9.59
N GLN A 122 14.24 19.44 9.74
CA GLN A 122 13.53 20.72 9.88
C GLN A 122 13.91 21.47 11.16
N ARG A 123 14.18 20.77 12.28
CA ARG A 123 14.65 21.39 13.52
C ARG A 123 16.05 21.98 13.37
N ASP A 124 16.95 21.25 12.74
CA ASP A 124 18.34 21.67 12.51
C ASP A 124 18.39 22.88 11.56
N GLU A 125 17.61 22.87 10.47
CA GLU A 125 17.50 24.01 9.54
C GLU A 125 16.93 25.27 10.22
N ARG A 126 15.93 25.13 11.09
CA ARG A 126 15.41 26.24 11.91
C ARG A 126 16.44 26.76 12.91
N TYR A 127 17.33 25.92 13.40
CA TYR A 127 18.38 26.32 14.33
C TYR A 127 19.48 27.11 13.62
N ASP A 128 19.93 26.63 12.46
CA ASP A 128 20.94 27.31 11.64
C ASP A 128 20.44 28.66 11.13
N ASN A 129 19.19 28.72 10.65
CA ASN A 129 18.58 29.99 10.24
C ASN A 129 18.52 31.01 11.39
N ARG A 130 18.19 30.57 12.62
CA ARG A 130 18.21 31.46 13.81
C ARG A 130 19.61 32.00 14.12
N ARG A 131 20.65 31.16 14.01
CA ARG A 131 22.05 31.59 14.21
C ARG A 131 22.50 32.59 13.15
N ILE A 132 22.13 32.38 11.89
CA ILE A 132 22.45 33.29 10.79
C ILE A 132 21.81 34.67 11.02
N ILE A 133 20.54 34.71 11.43
CA ILE A 133 19.82 35.95 11.75
C ILE A 133 20.49 36.68 12.91
N GLN A 134 20.84 35.98 14.00
CA GLN A 134 21.52 36.58 15.15
C GLN A 134 22.90 37.17 14.77
N LYS A 135 23.71 36.44 13.99
CA LYS A 135 25.01 36.95 13.51
C LYS A 135 24.88 38.19 12.61
N LYS A 136 23.87 38.24 11.74
CA LYS A 136 23.58 39.42 10.92
C LYS A 136 23.22 40.62 11.79
N HIS A 137 22.40 40.42 12.82
CA HIS A 137 21.94 41.49 13.69
C HIS A 137 23.06 42.06 14.59
N ILE A 138 23.99 41.21 15.03
CA ILE A 138 25.20 41.63 15.77
C ILE A 138 26.14 42.41 14.83
N LYS A 139 26.39 41.92 13.61
CA LYS A 139 27.22 42.64 12.62
C LYS A 139 26.64 44.00 12.26
N SER A 140 25.31 44.11 12.08
CA SER A 140 24.68 45.40 11.81
C SER A 140 24.86 46.38 12.98
N ARG A 141 24.80 45.91 14.24
CA ARG A 141 25.02 46.78 15.40
C ARG A 141 26.46 47.30 15.53
N LEU A 142 27.45 46.50 15.11
CA LEU A 142 28.87 46.88 15.16
C LEU A 142 29.29 47.85 14.04
N LEU A 143 28.49 48.01 12.98
CA LEU A 143 28.75 48.90 11.85
C LEU A 143 28.21 50.34 12.04
N TYR A 144 27.43 50.57 13.10
CA TYR A 144 26.86 51.89 13.46
C TYR A 144 27.33 52.39 14.85
N MET A 145 28.43 51.84 15.37
CA MET A 145 29.21 52.38 16.49
C MET A 145 30.53 52.91 15.95
#